data_AF-A0A970YBT4-F1
#
_entry.id   AF-A0A970YBT4-F1
#
_cell.length_a   1.000
_cell.length_b   1.000
_cell.length_c   1.000
_cell.angle_alpha   90.00
_cell.angle_beta   90.00
_cell.angle_gamma   90.00
#
_symmetry.space_group_name_H-M   'P 1'
#
loop_
_entity.id
_entity.type
_entity.pdbx_description
1 polymer ?
#
loop_
_entity_poly.entity_id
_entity_poly.type
_entity_poly.pdbx_seq_one_letter_code
_entity_poly.pdbx_strand_id
1 'polypeptide(L)'
;MTHKQRAICALTGGTPDYVPTMELVFHITQEVFGRDWYWPPQLEAAAGAERERMLRHNAALYVEIAERYDYSIIMMNKAAGAPDLAALVRYIRELAGDQYLLMAHGDATYGIPNGEHLLDFTYWIYDHPDEAHEQAARQVDEALERGRYLLDEGLDGFILCADYCFNQGPFLPP
;
A
#
# COMPACT_ATOMS: atom_id res chain seq x y z
N MET A 1 13.58 10.30 18.48
CA MET A 1 12.60 9.24 18.15
C MET A 1 13.01 8.66 16.80
N THR A 2 12.75 7.39 16.52
CA THR A 2 12.84 6.90 15.14
C THR A 2 11.70 7.50 14.31
N HIS A 3 11.82 7.46 12.98
CA HIS A 3 10.76 7.84 12.05
C HIS A 3 9.44 7.10 12.36
N LYS A 4 9.53 5.79 12.60
CA LYS A 4 8.43 4.93 13.02
C LYS A 4 7.77 5.41 14.30
N GLN A 5 8.55 5.72 15.34
CA GLN A 5 8.03 6.20 16.62
C GLN A 5 7.26 7.53 16.47
N ARG A 6 7.73 8.43 15.59
CA ARG A 6 7.03 9.69 15.29
C ARG A 6 5.71 9.44 14.59
N ALA A 7 5.70 8.59 13.57
CA ALA A 7 4.50 8.21 12.85
C ALA A 7 3.45 7.61 13.80
N ILE A 8 3.84 6.64 14.63
CA ILE A 8 2.94 6.02 15.62
C ILE A 8 2.43 7.06 16.63
N CYS A 9 3.31 7.91 17.15
CA CYS A 9 2.93 8.97 18.09
C CYS A 9 1.85 9.88 17.49
N ALA A 10 2.03 10.34 16.23
CA ALA A 10 1.04 11.17 15.55
C ALA A 10 -0.28 10.41 15.30
N LEU A 11 -0.22 9.18 14.77
CA LEU A 11 -1.39 8.37 14.45
C LEU A 11 -2.21 7.96 15.69
N THR A 12 -1.59 7.97 16.87
CA THR A 12 -2.25 7.67 18.15
C THR A 12 -2.64 8.92 18.95
N GLY A 13 -2.58 10.11 18.32
CA GLY A 13 -3.06 11.38 18.90
C GLY A 13 -2.04 12.11 19.80
N GLY A 14 -0.79 11.67 19.79
CA GLY A 14 0.32 12.34 20.48
C GLY A 14 0.95 13.47 19.65
N THR A 15 1.98 14.11 20.22
CA THR A 15 2.75 15.17 19.55
C THR A 15 4.21 14.75 19.42
N PRO A 16 4.69 14.38 18.22
CA PRO A 16 6.10 14.05 17.98
C PRO A 16 6.99 15.32 17.97
N ASP A 17 8.30 15.11 17.96
CA ASP A 17 9.33 16.15 17.86
C ASP A 17 9.34 16.88 16.49
N TYR A 18 8.84 16.26 15.43
CA TYR A 18 8.39 16.94 14.20
C TYR A 18 7.29 16.15 13.48
N VAL A 19 6.60 16.80 12.54
CA VAL A 19 5.47 16.22 11.81
C VAL A 19 5.94 15.09 10.89
N PRO A 20 5.53 13.83 11.12
CA PRO A 20 5.89 12.72 10.24
C PRO A 20 5.22 12.88 8.87
N THR A 21 5.98 12.68 7.81
CA THR A 21 5.51 12.80 6.42
C THR A 21 5.60 11.47 5.70
N MET A 22 4.84 11.35 4.62
CA MET A 22 4.92 10.27 3.64
C MET A 22 4.30 10.70 2.34
N GLU A 23 4.52 9.92 1.30
CA GLU A 23 3.82 10.06 0.03
C GLU A 23 3.13 8.74 -0.31
N LEU A 24 1.91 8.85 -0.84
CA LEU A 24 1.13 7.66 -1.16
C LEU A 24 1.77 6.88 -2.31
N VAL A 25 2.26 7.57 -3.35
CA VAL A 25 2.98 6.99 -4.49
C VAL A 25 4.02 8.00 -5.02
N PHE A 26 5.30 7.60 -5.04
CA PHE A 26 6.37 8.41 -5.64
C PHE A 26 6.59 8.00 -7.11
N HIS A 27 6.37 8.90 -8.06
CA HIS A 27 6.40 8.58 -9.50
C HIS A 27 7.68 9.01 -10.24
N ILE A 28 8.37 10.05 -9.79
CA ILE A 28 9.47 10.69 -10.52
C ILE A 28 10.85 10.11 -10.15
N THR A 29 10.90 8.79 -9.96
CA THR A 29 12.11 8.06 -9.54
C THR A 29 13.24 8.18 -10.56
N GLN A 30 12.90 8.12 -11.85
CA GLN A 30 13.89 8.26 -12.92
C GLN A 30 14.54 9.66 -12.92
N GLU A 31 13.77 10.72 -12.71
CA GLU A 31 14.23 12.10 -12.71
C GLU A 31 15.06 12.43 -11.48
N VAL A 32 14.70 11.88 -10.32
CA VAL A 32 15.35 12.20 -9.04
C VAL A 32 16.54 11.28 -8.75
N PHE A 33 16.44 9.98 -9.07
CA PHE A 33 17.44 8.95 -8.70
C PHE A 33 18.13 8.31 -9.90
N GLY A 34 17.75 8.67 -11.14
CA GLY A 34 18.35 8.13 -12.36
C GLY A 34 17.96 6.70 -12.69
N ARG A 35 17.03 6.12 -11.93
CA ARG A 35 16.54 4.74 -12.09
C ARG A 35 15.08 4.65 -11.66
N ASP A 36 14.32 3.77 -12.29
CA ASP A 36 12.88 3.62 -12.05
C ASP A 36 12.51 2.33 -11.30
N TRP A 37 11.26 2.24 -10.88
CA TRP A 37 10.66 1.06 -10.28
C TRP A 37 10.60 -0.13 -11.23
N TYR A 38 10.67 -1.34 -10.68
CA TYR A 38 10.05 -2.50 -11.32
C TYR A 38 8.57 -2.55 -10.94
N TRP A 39 7.71 -2.35 -11.94
CA TRP A 39 6.26 -2.32 -11.76
C TRP A 39 5.67 -3.73 -11.63
N PRO A 40 4.47 -3.89 -11.05
CA PRO A 40 3.86 -5.20 -10.82
C PRO A 40 3.87 -6.15 -12.04
N PRO A 41 3.56 -5.72 -13.28
CA PRO A 41 3.62 -6.60 -14.45
C PRO A 41 5.03 -7.14 -14.75
N GLN A 42 6.07 -6.36 -14.48
CA GLN A 42 7.46 -6.80 -14.66
C GLN A 42 7.85 -7.81 -13.59
N LEU A 43 7.38 -7.60 -12.35
CA LEU A 43 7.59 -8.54 -11.26
C LEU A 43 6.91 -9.88 -11.60
N GLU A 44 5.63 -9.87 -12.00
CA GLU A 44 4.85 -11.04 -12.41
C GLU A 44 5.52 -11.86 -13.51
N ALA A 45 6.16 -11.19 -14.48
CA ALA A 45 6.89 -11.85 -15.56
C ALA A 45 8.25 -12.45 -15.13
N ALA A 46 8.79 -12.07 -13.97
CA ALA A 46 10.08 -12.51 -13.46
C ALA A 46 9.94 -13.59 -12.37
N ALA A 47 10.95 -14.47 -12.28
CA ALA A 47 11.00 -15.54 -11.29
C ALA A 47 12.40 -15.72 -10.69
N GLY A 48 12.47 -16.42 -9.55
CA GLY A 48 13.73 -16.78 -8.88
C GLY A 48 14.64 -15.58 -8.60
N ALA A 49 15.92 -15.73 -8.94
CA ALA A 49 16.94 -14.72 -8.66
C ALA A 49 16.68 -13.37 -9.36
N GLU A 50 16.04 -13.37 -10.53
CA GLU A 50 15.71 -12.13 -11.23
C GLU A 50 14.64 -11.33 -10.47
N ARG A 51 13.57 -12.00 -10.05
CA ARG A 51 12.52 -11.37 -9.24
C ARG A 51 13.06 -10.86 -7.91
N GLU A 52 13.91 -11.64 -7.25
CA GLU A 52 14.58 -11.20 -6.03
C GLU A 52 15.42 -9.93 -6.26
N ARG A 53 16.20 -9.87 -7.34
CA ARG A 53 16.98 -8.68 -7.71
C ARG A 53 16.07 -7.46 -7.90
N MET A 54 14.93 -7.63 -8.58
CA MET A 54 13.97 -6.54 -8.80
C MET A 54 13.35 -6.04 -7.48
N LEU A 55 12.97 -6.95 -6.58
CA LEU A 55 12.41 -6.59 -5.28
C LEU A 55 13.44 -5.89 -4.38
N ARG A 56 14.70 -6.35 -4.36
CA ARG A 56 15.78 -5.67 -3.64
C ARG A 56 16.06 -4.28 -4.20
N HIS A 57 15.99 -4.10 -5.52
CA HIS A 57 16.07 -2.78 -6.15
C HIS A 57 14.93 -1.86 -5.71
N ASN A 58 13.69 -2.34 -5.73
CA ASN A 58 12.55 -1.56 -5.24
C ASN A 58 12.69 -1.22 -3.74
N ALA A 59 13.13 -2.17 -2.90
CA ALA A 59 13.38 -1.91 -1.48
C ALA A 59 14.43 -0.82 -1.26
N ALA A 60 15.52 -0.83 -2.03
CA ALA A 60 16.54 0.21 -1.96
C ALA A 60 15.99 1.59 -2.38
N LEU A 61 15.19 1.65 -3.46
CA LEU A 61 14.52 2.89 -3.87
C LEU A 61 13.57 3.43 -2.79
N TYR A 62 12.80 2.57 -2.12
CA TYR A 62 11.93 3.01 -1.02
C TYR A 62 12.73 3.67 0.11
N VAL A 63 13.85 3.08 0.52
CA VAL A 63 14.71 3.63 1.56
C VAL A 63 15.36 4.94 1.10
N GLU A 64 15.91 5.00 -0.11
CA GLU A 64 16.53 6.21 -0.65
C GLU A 64 15.54 7.38 -0.77
N ILE A 65 14.29 7.11 -1.15
CA ILE A 65 13.23 8.14 -1.18
C ILE A 65 12.92 8.62 0.23
N ALA A 66 12.77 7.70 1.19
CA ALA A 66 12.46 8.06 2.56
C ALA A 66 13.58 8.91 3.19
N GLU A 67 14.85 8.55 2.95
CA GLU A 67 16.00 9.32 3.39
C GLU A 67 16.09 10.69 2.71
N ARG A 68 15.84 10.76 1.40
CA ARG A 68 15.97 11.99 0.60
C ARG A 68 14.98 13.08 1.04
N TYR A 69 13.78 12.67 1.44
CA TYR A 69 12.65 13.55 1.75
C TYR A 69 12.22 13.50 3.23
N ASP A 70 13.01 12.84 4.08
CA ASP A 70 12.79 12.72 5.53
C ASP A 70 11.44 12.07 5.88
N TYR A 71 10.98 11.11 5.06
CA TYR A 71 9.71 10.43 5.28
C TYR A 71 9.75 9.56 6.51
N SER A 72 8.65 9.54 7.25
CA SER A 72 8.50 8.69 8.44
C SER A 72 7.82 7.35 8.17
N ILE A 73 7.07 7.27 7.09
CA ILE A 73 6.29 6.10 6.68
C ILE A 73 6.67 5.73 5.24
N ILE A 74 6.95 4.45 5.01
CA ILE A 74 7.15 3.90 3.67
C ILE A 74 5.87 3.18 3.27
N MET A 75 5.17 3.72 2.26
CA MET A 75 4.00 3.08 1.66
C MET A 75 4.43 2.18 0.51
N MET A 76 4.39 0.87 0.74
CA MET A 76 4.77 -0.14 -0.26
C MET A 76 3.62 -0.41 -1.22
N ASN A 77 3.82 0.00 -2.47
CA ASN A 77 2.86 -0.06 -3.58
C ASN A 77 3.48 -0.56 -4.91
N LYS A 78 4.74 -1.01 -4.90
CA LYS A 78 5.48 -1.56 -6.05
C LYS A 78 5.78 -3.04 -5.82
N ALA A 79 4.70 -3.80 -5.63
CA ALA A 79 4.67 -5.23 -5.39
C ALA A 79 3.52 -5.85 -6.18
N ALA A 80 3.65 -7.10 -6.64
CA ALA A 80 2.58 -7.80 -7.35
C ALA A 80 1.65 -8.63 -6.44
N GLY A 81 1.85 -8.58 -5.12
CA GLY A 81 1.00 -9.31 -4.18
C GLY A 81 1.61 -9.41 -2.79
N ALA A 82 0.95 -10.19 -1.92
CA ALA A 82 1.38 -10.37 -0.53
C ALA A 82 2.79 -10.97 -0.39
N PRO A 83 3.22 -11.97 -1.20
CA PRO A 83 4.59 -12.49 -1.11
C PRO A 83 5.67 -11.45 -1.42
N ASP A 84 5.43 -10.59 -2.42
CA ASP A 84 6.35 -9.50 -2.76
C ASP A 84 6.38 -8.45 -1.64
N LEU A 85 5.23 -8.10 -1.05
CA LEU A 85 5.17 -7.18 0.09
C LEU A 85 5.96 -7.71 1.28
N ALA A 86 5.81 -9.00 1.63
CA ALA A 86 6.60 -9.65 2.68
C ALA A 86 8.10 -9.61 2.38
N ALA A 87 8.49 -9.84 1.12
CA ALA A 87 9.88 -9.72 0.69
C ALA A 87 10.40 -8.27 0.81
N LEU A 88 9.61 -7.27 0.40
CA LEU A 88 9.96 -5.86 0.55
C LEU A 88 10.12 -5.47 2.02
N VAL A 89 9.21 -5.91 2.90
CA VAL A 89 9.35 -5.72 4.36
C VAL A 89 10.71 -6.20 4.81
N ARG A 90 11.05 -7.47 4.53
CA ARG A 90 12.34 -8.05 4.92
C ARG A 90 13.53 -7.25 4.36
N TYR A 91 13.53 -6.93 3.07
CA TYR A 91 14.64 -6.21 2.44
C TYR A 91 14.78 -4.77 2.94
N ILE A 92 13.68 -4.08 3.23
CA ILE A 92 13.73 -2.74 3.83
C ILE A 92 14.25 -2.83 5.26
N ARG A 93 13.84 -3.84 6.04
CA ARG A 93 14.38 -4.09 7.39
C ARG A 93 15.87 -4.44 7.36
N GLU A 94 16.34 -5.18 6.37
CA GLU A 94 17.77 -5.46 6.15
C GLU A 94 18.56 -4.16 5.90
N LEU A 95 18.01 -3.22 5.13
CA LEU A 95 18.67 -1.97 4.74
C LEU A 95 18.63 -0.89 5.82
N ALA A 96 17.47 -0.72 6.46
CA ALA A 96 17.17 0.43 7.32
C ALA A 96 16.76 0.05 8.74
N GLY A 97 16.71 -1.24 9.09
CA GLY A 97 16.25 -1.70 10.40
C GLY A 97 14.81 -1.29 10.71
N ASP A 98 14.52 -1.00 11.98
CA ASP A 98 13.20 -0.56 12.44
C ASP A 98 13.02 0.97 12.40
N GLN A 99 13.74 1.66 11.50
CA GLN A 99 13.69 3.12 11.44
C GLN A 99 12.33 3.64 10.97
N TYR A 100 11.76 3.06 9.91
CA TYR A 100 10.53 3.54 9.25
C TYR A 100 9.29 2.70 9.62
N LEU A 101 8.13 3.34 9.63
CA LEU A 101 6.84 2.64 9.68
C LEU A 101 6.53 2.07 8.30
N LEU A 102 6.43 0.75 8.17
CA LEU A 102 6.17 0.08 6.90
C LEU A 102 4.68 -0.21 6.75
N MET A 103 4.08 0.41 5.74
CA MET A 103 2.65 0.31 5.48
C MET A 103 2.40 -0.25 4.07
N ALA A 104 1.28 -0.92 3.90
CA ALA A 104 0.81 -1.37 2.60
C ALA A 104 -0.67 -1.03 2.40
N HIS A 105 -1.14 -1.11 1.16
CA HIS A 105 -2.57 -1.02 0.91
C HIS A 105 -3.31 -2.21 1.54
N GLY A 106 -4.48 -1.94 2.12
CA GLY A 106 -5.28 -2.98 2.79
C GLY A 106 -6.79 -2.79 2.69
N ASP A 107 -7.27 -1.98 1.74
CA ASP A 107 -8.71 -1.79 1.58
C ASP A 107 -9.40 -3.11 1.26
N ALA A 108 -10.60 -3.29 1.81
CA ALA A 108 -11.37 -4.51 1.76
C ALA A 108 -12.81 -4.25 1.32
N THR A 109 -13.07 -3.06 0.78
CA THR A 109 -14.41 -2.57 0.47
C THR A 109 -14.50 -2.07 -0.97
N TYR A 110 -15.71 -1.70 -1.39
CA TYR A 110 -15.93 -1.14 -2.71
C TYR A 110 -15.47 0.33 -2.80
N GLY A 111 -14.39 0.55 -3.54
CA GLY A 111 -14.08 1.85 -4.11
C GLY A 111 -14.86 2.10 -5.40
N ILE A 112 -14.84 3.35 -5.85
CA ILE A 112 -15.35 3.75 -7.16
C ILE A 112 -14.56 2.99 -8.25
N PRO A 113 -15.24 2.21 -9.11
CA PRO A 113 -14.58 1.54 -10.22
C PRO A 113 -14.02 2.54 -11.25
N ASN A 114 -13.13 2.07 -12.11
CA ASN A 114 -12.70 2.85 -13.27
C ASN A 114 -13.89 3.19 -14.19
N GLY A 115 -13.70 4.14 -15.10
CA GLY A 115 -14.77 4.61 -15.99
C GLY A 115 -15.34 3.55 -16.93
N GLU A 116 -14.60 2.47 -17.21
CA GLU A 116 -15.05 1.36 -18.06
C GLU A 116 -16.08 0.48 -17.32
N HIS A 117 -15.88 0.24 -16.02
CA HIS A 117 -16.73 -0.65 -15.22
C HIS A 117 -17.75 0.06 -14.34
N LEU A 118 -17.74 1.40 -14.30
CA LEU A 118 -18.57 2.18 -13.40
C LEU A 118 -20.07 1.89 -13.57
N LEU A 119 -20.57 1.87 -14.81
CA LEU A 119 -21.99 1.62 -15.08
C LEU A 119 -22.39 0.18 -14.75
N ASP A 120 -21.58 -0.80 -15.14
CA ASP A 120 -21.84 -2.21 -14.87
C ASP A 120 -21.89 -2.49 -13.36
N PHE A 121 -20.93 -1.93 -12.62
CA PHE A 121 -20.93 -2.02 -11.16
C PHE A 121 -22.16 -1.36 -10.53
N THR A 122 -22.56 -0.19 -11.05
CA THR A 122 -23.74 0.55 -10.54
C THR A 122 -25.04 -0.23 -10.78
N TYR A 123 -25.22 -0.82 -11.96
CA TYR A 123 -26.39 -1.66 -12.23
C TYR A 123 -26.36 -2.93 -11.38
N TRP A 124 -25.19 -3.57 -11.26
CA TRP A 124 -25.05 -4.78 -10.47
C TRP A 124 -25.38 -4.56 -8.99
N ILE A 125 -24.81 -3.53 -8.33
CA ILE A 125 -25.07 -3.27 -6.91
C ILE A 125 -26.54 -2.89 -6.64
N TYR A 126 -27.22 -2.27 -7.61
CA TYR A 126 -28.64 -1.91 -7.50
C TYR A 126 -29.57 -3.10 -7.73
N ASP A 127 -29.31 -3.89 -8.78
CA ASP A 127 -30.17 -5.01 -9.17
C ASP A 127 -29.90 -6.27 -8.32
N HIS A 128 -28.69 -6.44 -7.78
CA HIS A 128 -28.23 -7.65 -7.07
C HIS A 128 -27.57 -7.31 -5.71
N PRO A 129 -28.26 -6.58 -4.80
CA PRO A 129 -27.66 -6.09 -3.56
C PRO A 129 -27.22 -7.20 -2.60
N ASP A 130 -27.92 -8.34 -2.58
CA ASP A 130 -27.55 -9.49 -1.73
C ASP A 130 -26.23 -10.11 -2.20
N GLU A 131 -26.04 -10.26 -3.52
CA GLU A 131 -24.77 -10.73 -4.09
C GLU A 131 -23.62 -9.75 -3.79
N ALA A 132 -23.90 -8.45 -3.84
CA ALA A 132 -22.93 -7.42 -3.49
C ALA A 132 -22.52 -7.48 -2.01
N HIS A 133 -23.46 -7.69 -1.09
CA HIS A 133 -23.14 -7.89 0.33
C HIS A 133 -22.32 -9.17 0.56
N GLU A 134 -22.69 -10.28 -0.09
CA GLU A 134 -21.93 -11.52 0.02
C GLU A 134 -20.50 -11.37 -0.51
N GLN A 135 -20.32 -10.66 -1.61
CA GLN A 135 -18.99 -10.39 -2.16
C GLN A 135 -18.18 -9.43 -1.28
N ALA A 136 -18.80 -8.40 -0.70
CA ALA A 136 -18.13 -7.54 0.27
C ALA A 136 -17.66 -8.34 1.51
N ALA A 137 -18.48 -9.26 2.02
CA ALA A 137 -18.10 -10.11 3.13
C ALA A 137 -16.86 -10.98 2.79
N ARG A 138 -16.84 -11.57 1.59
CA ARG A 138 -15.68 -12.33 1.10
C ARG A 138 -14.42 -11.46 0.98
N GLN A 139 -14.55 -10.23 0.47
CA GLN A 139 -13.41 -9.29 0.38
C GLN A 139 -12.82 -8.98 1.76
N VAL A 140 -13.66 -8.81 2.78
CA VAL A 140 -13.23 -8.60 4.16
C VAL A 140 -12.48 -9.82 4.68
N ASP A 141 -13.01 -11.04 4.48
CA ASP A 141 -12.36 -12.27 4.93
C ASP A 141 -10.98 -12.44 4.28
N GLU A 142 -10.89 -12.27 2.95
CA GLU A 142 -9.64 -12.34 2.19
C GLU A 142 -8.62 -11.26 2.65
N ALA A 143 -9.08 -10.04 2.87
CA ALA A 143 -8.23 -8.95 3.35
C ALA A 143 -7.72 -9.20 4.78
N LEU A 144 -8.53 -9.81 5.65
CA LEU A 144 -8.12 -10.19 7.00
C LEU A 144 -7.09 -11.33 6.98
N GLU A 145 -7.24 -12.32 6.10
CA GLU A 145 -6.25 -13.39 5.92
C GLU A 145 -4.92 -12.84 5.39
N ARG A 146 -4.97 -12.04 4.32
CA ARG A 146 -3.80 -11.34 3.79
C ARG A 146 -3.15 -10.44 4.84
N GLY A 147 -3.98 -9.73 5.61
CA GLY A 147 -3.53 -8.82 6.65
C GLY A 147 -2.74 -9.53 7.74
N ARG A 148 -3.26 -10.65 8.25
CA ARG A 148 -2.57 -11.50 9.23
C ARG A 148 -1.22 -11.97 8.72
N TYR A 149 -1.19 -12.52 7.50
CA TYR A 149 0.06 -12.97 6.88
C TYR A 149 1.11 -11.85 6.80
N LEU A 150 0.72 -10.64 6.37
CA LEU A 150 1.66 -9.52 6.23
C LEU A 150 2.14 -8.99 7.59
N LEU A 151 1.29 -8.95 8.60
CA LEU A 151 1.67 -8.58 9.96
C LEU A 151 2.67 -9.58 10.55
N ASP A 152 2.46 -10.88 10.34
CA ASP A 152 3.39 -11.94 10.77
C ASP A 152 4.77 -11.81 10.08
N GLU A 153 4.80 -11.32 8.85
CA GLU A 153 6.02 -11.02 8.08
C GLU A 153 6.70 -9.69 8.48
N GLY A 154 6.11 -8.93 9.43
CA GLY A 154 6.70 -7.72 10.01
C GLY A 154 6.25 -6.39 9.41
N LEU A 155 5.15 -6.37 8.64
CA LEU A 155 4.45 -5.15 8.26
C LEU A 155 3.89 -4.45 9.51
N ASP A 156 3.94 -3.11 9.55
CA ASP A 156 3.47 -2.37 10.73
C ASP A 156 1.98 -2.00 10.68
N GLY A 157 1.40 -1.95 9.49
CA GLY A 157 -0.02 -1.63 9.33
C GLY A 157 -0.45 -1.39 7.89
N PHE A 158 -1.68 -0.88 7.76
CA PHE A 158 -2.36 -0.70 6.47
C PHE A 158 -2.86 0.71 6.29
N ILE A 159 -2.87 1.16 5.04
CA ILE A 159 -3.59 2.36 4.61
C ILE A 159 -4.69 1.90 3.67
N LEU A 160 -5.94 2.26 4.00
CA LEU A 160 -7.13 1.92 3.22
C LEU A 160 -7.33 3.04 2.20
N CYS A 161 -7.05 2.76 0.93
CA CYS A 161 -6.94 3.77 -0.13
C CYS A 161 -8.01 3.61 -1.22
N ALA A 162 -9.22 3.18 -0.87
CA ALA A 162 -10.31 3.23 -1.84
C ALA A 162 -10.87 4.65 -1.96
N ASP A 163 -11.23 5.02 -3.18
CA ASP A 163 -11.95 6.25 -3.47
C ASP A 163 -13.44 6.02 -3.25
N TYR A 164 -14.02 6.69 -2.25
CA TYR A 164 -15.45 6.55 -1.90
C TYR A 164 -16.33 7.70 -2.38
N CYS A 165 -15.72 8.80 -2.83
CA CYS A 165 -16.41 10.07 -3.04
C CYS A 165 -16.11 10.68 -4.41
N PHE A 166 -17.13 11.28 -5.00
CA PHE A 166 -16.96 12.33 -5.99
C PHE A 166 -16.71 13.68 -5.31
N ASN A 167 -16.40 14.70 -6.11
CA ASN A 167 -16.28 16.08 -5.62
C ASN A 167 -17.55 16.63 -4.96
N GLN A 168 -18.72 16.03 -5.20
CA GLN A 168 -20.02 16.49 -4.70
C GLN A 168 -20.59 15.64 -3.57
N GLY A 169 -19.92 14.56 -3.17
CA GLY A 169 -20.42 13.65 -2.14
C GLY A 169 -20.01 12.20 -2.38
N PRO A 170 -20.45 11.29 -1.50
CA PRO A 170 -20.12 9.87 -1.61
C PRO A 170 -20.74 9.26 -2.87
N PHE A 171 -20.09 8.25 -3.44
CA PHE A 171 -20.57 7.52 -4.60
C PHE A 171 -21.82 6.69 -4.26
N LEU A 172 -21.80 6.01 -3.13
CA LEU A 172 -22.96 5.33 -2.56
C LEU A 172 -23.63 6.24 -1.52
N PRO A 173 -24.97 6.35 -1.51
CA PRO A 173 -25.66 7.14 -0.52
C PRO A 173 -25.50 6.55 0.90
N PRO A 174 -25.56 7.38 1.96
CA PRO A 174 -25.52 6.93 3.36
C PRO A 174 -26.70 6.03 3.76
#